data_AF-A0A1Z9ALP3-F1
#
_entry.id   AF-A0A1Z9ALP3-F1
#
_cell.length_a   1.000
_cell.length_b   1.000
_cell.length_c   1.000
_cell.angle_alpha   90.00
_cell.angle_beta   90.00
_cell.angle_gamma   90.00
#
_symmetry.space_group_name_H-M   'P 1'
#
loop_
_entity.id
_entity.type
_entity.pdbx_description
1 polymer ?
#
loop_
_entity_poly.entity_id
_entity_poly.type
_entity_poly.pdbx_seq_one_letter_code
_entity_poly.pdbx_strand_id
1 'polypeptide(L)'
;MNAMTASNMFYAEIYNSMGLLFIGSAFLLWLGMRVTSVLVERDTDNPVAKGLAVLFGLAVGANFIFIGVQMTLTQQRHAWTLNNYAEQGMEIPQTATSFIEQMGVGSALPEPSLLGNPILLVIGLIGTAFCILPLFVPANSSK
;
A
#
# COMPACT_ATOMS: atom_id res chain seq x y z
N MET A 1 12.09 18.60 -24.74
CA MET A 1 12.13 17.53 -23.72
C MET A 1 11.88 16.22 -24.44
N ASN A 2 12.76 15.22 -24.31
CA ASN A 2 12.54 13.91 -24.96
C ASN A 2 11.47 13.10 -24.17
N ALA A 3 10.87 12.11 -24.82
CA ALA A 3 9.77 11.33 -24.24
C ALA A 3 10.16 10.63 -22.94
N MET A 4 11.41 10.14 -22.84
CA MET A 4 11.95 9.51 -21.63
C MET A 4 12.03 10.47 -20.44
N THR A 5 12.54 11.70 -20.64
CA THR A 5 12.56 12.71 -19.56
C THR A 5 11.15 13.06 -19.10
N ALA A 6 10.19 13.17 -20.03
CA ALA A 6 8.80 13.40 -19.68
C ALA A 6 8.21 12.27 -18.83
N SER A 7 8.45 11.00 -19.23
CA SER A 7 8.03 9.82 -18.45
C SER A 7 8.67 9.78 -17.07
N ASN A 8 9.98 10.06 -16.96
CA ASN A 8 10.67 10.08 -15.67
C ASN A 8 10.09 11.14 -14.73
N MET A 9 9.79 12.33 -15.23
CA MET A 9 9.15 13.39 -14.45
C MET A 9 7.76 12.99 -13.97
N PHE A 10 6.96 12.39 -14.86
CA PHE A 10 5.62 11.89 -14.52
C PHE A 10 5.67 10.83 -13.40
N TYR A 11 6.57 9.85 -13.50
CA TYR A 11 6.71 8.83 -12.46
C TYR A 11 7.29 9.40 -11.15
N ALA A 12 8.15 10.41 -11.21
CA ALA A 12 8.65 11.08 -10.00
C ALA A 12 7.52 11.78 -9.22
N GLU A 13 6.59 12.44 -9.92
CA GLU A 13 5.40 13.05 -9.30
C GLU A 13 4.48 12.00 -8.68
N ILE A 14 4.28 10.87 -9.36
CA ILE A 14 3.52 9.75 -8.82
C ILE A 14 4.20 9.24 -7.54
N TYR A 15 5.50 8.96 -7.56
CA TYR A 15 6.20 8.45 -6.38
C TYR A 15 6.09 9.39 -5.16
N ASN A 16 6.17 10.70 -5.37
CA ASN A 16 5.95 11.67 -4.29
C ASN A 16 4.53 11.57 -3.73
N SER A 17 3.53 11.53 -4.62
CA SER A 17 2.12 11.36 -4.24
C SER A 17 1.87 10.04 -3.51
N MET A 18 2.53 8.94 -3.92
CA MET A 18 2.46 7.64 -3.24
C MET A 18 3.04 7.69 -1.83
N GLY A 19 4.13 8.45 -1.64
CA GLY A 19 4.70 8.69 -0.30
C GLY A 19 3.71 9.39 0.62
N LEU A 20 3.02 10.43 0.13
CA LEU A 20 1.96 11.11 0.89
C LEU A 20 0.78 10.18 1.21
N LEU A 21 0.36 9.35 0.25
CA LEU A 21 -0.69 8.35 0.47
C LEU A 21 -0.28 7.35 1.56
N PHE A 22 0.95 6.87 1.56
CA PHE A 22 1.46 5.97 2.59
C PHE A 22 1.43 6.61 3.99
N ILE A 23 1.80 7.89 4.11
CA ILE A 23 1.70 8.64 5.37
C ILE A 23 0.23 8.75 5.82
N GLY A 24 -0.68 9.05 4.88
CA GLY A 24 -2.12 9.06 5.14
C GLY A 24 -2.64 7.72 5.66
N SER A 25 -2.17 6.61 5.09
CA SER A 25 -2.51 5.26 5.53
C SER A 25 -2.00 4.94 6.93
N ALA A 26 -0.77 5.34 7.26
CA ALA A 26 -0.25 5.20 8.63
C ALA A 26 -1.15 5.93 9.65
N PHE A 27 -1.61 7.13 9.31
CA PHE A 27 -2.58 7.86 10.13
C PHE A 27 -3.92 7.13 10.25
N LEU A 28 -4.43 6.55 9.15
CA LEU A 28 -5.66 5.75 9.17
C LEU A 28 -5.55 4.50 10.05
N LEU A 29 -4.39 3.83 10.05
CA LEU A 29 -4.14 2.70 10.95
C LEU A 29 -4.17 3.13 12.42
N TRP A 30 -3.50 4.23 12.73
CA TRP A 30 -3.56 4.82 14.07
C TRP A 30 -5.00 5.16 14.48
N LEU A 31 -5.77 5.78 13.57
CA LEU A 31 -7.18 6.10 13.81
C LEU A 31 -8.02 4.83 14.06
N GLY A 32 -7.76 3.75 13.32
CA GLY A 32 -8.44 2.45 13.49
C GLY A 32 -8.19 1.84 14.86
N MET A 33 -6.94 1.89 15.32
CA MET A 33 -6.59 1.48 16.68
C MET A 33 -7.28 2.37 17.72
N ARG A 34 -7.39 3.68 17.48
CA ARG A 34 -8.02 4.61 18.42
C ARG A 34 -9.53 4.42 18.53
N VAL A 35 -10.24 4.23 17.42
CA VAL A 35 -11.68 3.90 17.41
C VAL A 35 -11.94 2.67 18.27
N THR A 36 -11.09 1.65 18.08
CA THR A 36 -11.17 0.40 18.83
C THR A 36 -10.91 0.60 20.32
N SER A 37 -9.85 1.33 20.70
CA SER A 37 -9.55 1.64 22.11
C SER A 37 -10.70 2.39 22.78
N VAL A 38 -11.31 3.36 22.11
CA VAL A 38 -12.45 4.12 22.66
C VAL A 38 -13.68 3.23 22.89
N LEU A 39 -13.96 2.28 22.01
CA LEU A 39 -15.09 1.36 22.18
C LEU A 39 -14.87 0.37 23.32
N VAL A 40 -13.63 -0.11 23.47
CA VAL A 40 -13.23 -1.01 24.57
C VAL A 40 -13.24 -0.25 25.91
N GLU A 41 -12.66 0.94 26.00
CA GLU A 41 -12.62 1.77 27.20
C GLU A 41 -14.01 2.17 27.71
N ARG A 42 -15.00 2.25 26.81
CA ARG A 42 -16.38 2.61 27.15
C ARG A 42 -17.28 1.42 27.45
N ASP A 43 -16.74 0.19 27.48
CA ASP A 43 -17.51 -1.05 27.60
C ASP A 43 -18.74 -1.05 26.67
N THR A 44 -18.54 -0.59 25.42
CA THR A 44 -19.66 -0.40 24.50
C THR A 44 -20.15 -1.75 23.99
N ASP A 45 -21.27 -2.25 24.53
CA ASP A 45 -21.90 -3.49 24.07
C ASP A 45 -22.86 -3.32 22.88
N ASN A 46 -22.92 -2.12 22.30
CA ASN A 46 -23.72 -1.87 21.11
C ASN A 46 -23.15 -2.64 19.89
N PRO A 47 -23.88 -3.62 19.34
CA PRO A 47 -23.42 -4.41 18.20
C PRO A 47 -23.20 -3.58 16.94
N VAL A 48 -23.94 -2.48 16.77
CA VAL A 48 -23.80 -1.57 15.62
C VAL A 48 -22.43 -0.86 15.68
N ALA A 49 -22.03 -0.39 16.86
CA ALA A 49 -20.75 0.30 17.03
C ALA A 49 -19.56 -0.64 16.80
N LYS A 50 -19.63 -1.88 17.32
CA LYS A 50 -18.63 -2.93 17.04
C LYS A 50 -18.59 -3.28 15.55
N GLY A 51 -19.74 -3.41 14.89
CA GLY A 51 -19.83 -3.68 13.46
C GLY A 51 -19.16 -2.59 12.60
N LEU A 52 -19.41 -1.32 12.92
CA LEU A 52 -18.77 -0.19 12.22
C LEU A 52 -17.25 -0.15 12.43
N ALA A 53 -16.77 -0.46 13.64
CA ALA A 53 -15.34 -0.54 13.92
C ALA A 53 -14.65 -1.70 13.18
N VAL A 54 -15.30 -2.85 13.06
CA VAL A 54 -14.82 -3.97 12.24
C VAL A 54 -14.70 -3.57 10.78
N LEU A 55 -15.75 -2.96 10.20
CA LEU A 55 -15.72 -2.47 8.82
C LEU A 55 -14.60 -1.45 8.60
N PHE A 56 -14.38 -0.57 9.58
CA PHE A 56 -13.29 0.40 9.52
C PHE A 56 -11.91 -0.28 9.55
N GLY A 57 -11.68 -1.24 10.45
CA GLY A 57 -10.42 -2.00 10.51
C GLY A 57 -10.13 -2.82 9.25
N LEU A 58 -11.17 -3.37 8.61
CA LEU A 58 -11.06 -4.04 7.30
C LEU A 58 -10.69 -3.04 6.20
N ALA A 59 -11.33 -1.87 6.16
CA ALA A 59 -11.04 -0.83 5.18
C ALA A 59 -9.60 -0.31 5.31
N VAL A 60 -9.12 -0.13 6.54
CA VAL A 60 -7.73 0.26 6.83
C VAL A 60 -6.74 -0.79 6.30
N GLY A 61 -6.94 -2.07 6.61
CA GLY A 61 -6.04 -3.11 6.11
C GLY A 61 -6.07 -3.26 4.59
N ALA A 62 -7.27 -3.22 4.00
CA ALA A 62 -7.42 -3.22 2.55
C ALA A 62 -6.69 -2.03 1.90
N ASN A 63 -6.75 -0.84 2.50
CA ASN A 63 -6.03 0.34 2.00
C ASN A 63 -4.51 0.13 1.95
N PHE A 64 -3.90 -0.48 2.97
CA PHE A 64 -2.47 -0.83 2.96
C PHE A 64 -2.12 -1.82 1.85
N ILE A 65 -2.95 -2.85 1.68
CA ILE A 65 -2.76 -3.87 0.64
C ILE A 65 -2.80 -3.20 -0.74
N PHE A 66 -3.83 -2.38 -1.02
CA PHE A 66 -3.98 -1.72 -2.31
C PHE A 66 -2.86 -0.72 -2.59
N ILE A 67 -2.39 0.03 -1.60
CA ILE A 67 -1.24 0.92 -1.78
C ILE A 67 0.01 0.11 -2.12
N GLY A 68 0.25 -1.01 -1.46
CA GLY A 68 1.37 -1.87 -1.80
C GLY A 68 1.32 -2.42 -3.21
N VAL A 69 0.14 -2.89 -3.65
CA VAL A 69 -0.07 -3.33 -5.04
C VAL A 69 0.23 -2.19 -6.02
N GLN A 70 -0.30 -0.99 -5.77
CA GLN A 70 -0.10 0.14 -6.65
C GLN A 70 1.35 0.61 -6.67
N MET A 71 2.08 0.52 -5.54
CA MET A 71 3.48 0.92 -5.47
C MET A 71 4.33 0.03 -6.35
N THR A 72 4.20 -1.29 -6.20
CA THR A 72 4.92 -2.25 -7.04
C THR A 72 4.51 -2.10 -8.51
N LEU A 73 3.20 -1.99 -8.79
CA LEU A 73 2.72 -1.85 -10.17
C LEU A 73 3.26 -0.59 -10.85
N THR A 74 3.31 0.53 -10.14
CA THR A 74 3.86 1.78 -10.66
C THR A 74 5.34 1.65 -10.98
N GLN A 75 6.12 1.02 -10.08
CA GLN A 75 7.55 0.78 -10.30
C GLN A 75 7.78 -0.15 -11.50
N GLN A 76 7.01 -1.24 -11.61
CA GLN A 76 7.08 -2.15 -12.75
C GLN A 76 6.69 -1.46 -14.06
N ARG A 77 5.63 -0.63 -14.07
CA ARG A 77 5.23 0.11 -15.26
C ARG A 77 6.27 1.16 -15.68
N HIS A 78 6.92 1.79 -14.71
CA HIS A 78 8.03 2.69 -14.97
C HIS A 78 9.20 1.93 -15.61
N ALA A 79 9.62 0.80 -15.03
CA ALA A 79 10.66 -0.04 -15.58
C ALA A 79 10.31 -0.55 -16.99
N TRP A 80 9.07 -0.99 -17.21
CA TRP A 80 8.59 -1.42 -18.53
C TRP A 80 8.64 -0.29 -19.56
N THR A 81 8.27 0.93 -19.16
CA THR A 81 8.34 2.12 -20.02
C THR A 81 9.79 2.42 -20.42
N LEU A 82 10.73 2.33 -19.47
CA LEU A 82 12.16 2.51 -19.73
C LEU A 82 12.70 1.40 -20.64
N ASN A 83 12.32 0.14 -20.42
CA ASN A 83 12.73 -0.98 -21.26
C ASN A 83 12.29 -0.77 -22.72
N ASN A 84 11.06 -0.31 -22.94
CA ASN A 84 10.57 0.01 -24.30
C ASN A 84 11.39 1.12 -24.98
N TYR A 85 11.83 2.14 -24.24
CA TYR A 85 12.71 3.16 -24.81
C TYR A 85 14.09 2.57 -25.20
N ALA A 86 14.59 1.60 -24.44
CA ALA A 86 15.85 0.89 -24.74
C ALA A 86 15.74 0.12 -26.04
N GLU A 87 14.64 -0.62 -26.20
CA GLU A 87 14.34 -1.40 -27.40
C GLU A 87 14.17 -0.51 -28.64
N GLN A 88 13.75 0.75 -28.46
CA GLN A 88 13.68 1.77 -29.52
C GLN A 88 15.04 2.41 -29.83
N GLY A 89 16.13 1.94 -29.21
CA GLY A 89 17.49 2.43 -29.44
C GLY A 89 17.84 3.72 -28.70
N MET A 90 17.07 4.10 -27.68
CA MET A 90 17.42 5.24 -26.83
C MET A 90 18.51 4.84 -25.83
N GLU A 91 19.50 5.72 -25.65
CA GLU A 91 20.53 5.53 -24.65
C GLU A 91 19.95 5.75 -23.26
N ILE A 92 20.01 4.71 -22.42
CA ILE A 92 19.48 4.73 -21.05
C ILE A 92 20.64 4.77 -20.04
N PRO A 93 20.58 5.63 -19.01
CA PRO A 93 21.55 5.61 -17.93
C PRO A 93 21.67 4.24 -17.25
N GLN A 94 22.87 3.89 -16.81
CA GLN A 94 23.15 2.62 -16.12
C GLN A 94 22.25 2.37 -14.90
N THR A 95 21.89 3.44 -14.18
CA THR A 95 20.98 3.37 -13.02
C THR A 95 19.59 2.86 -13.40
N ALA A 96 19.11 3.21 -14.59
CA ALA A 96 17.84 2.73 -15.11
C ALA A 96 17.93 1.29 -15.61
N THR A 97 19.07 0.86 -16.17
CA THR A 97 19.32 -0.55 -16.49
C THR A 97 19.23 -1.43 -15.24
N SER A 98 19.92 -1.06 -14.15
CA SER A 98 19.84 -1.80 -12.89
C SER A 98 18.43 -1.80 -12.30
N PHE A 99 17.67 -0.72 -12.46
CA PHE A 99 16.28 -0.65 -12.02
C PHE A 99 15.37 -1.60 -12.83
N ILE A 100 15.51 -1.64 -14.16
CA ILE A 100 14.77 -2.56 -15.04
C ILE A 100 15.04 -4.02 -14.63
N GLU A 101 16.32 -4.36 -14.43
CA GLU A 101 16.74 -5.70 -14.01
C GLU A 101 16.14 -6.07 -12.64
N GLN A 102 16.18 -5.17 -11.66
CA GLN A 102 15.60 -5.39 -10.33
C GLN A 102 14.09 -5.60 -10.38
N MET A 103 13.39 -4.89 -11.26
CA MET A 103 11.93 -5.03 -11.40
C MET A 103 11.52 -6.27 -12.19
N GLY A 104 12.46 -6.92 -12.89
CA GLY A 104 12.22 -8.18 -13.60
C GLY A 104 11.13 -8.08 -14.66
N VAL A 105 11.00 -6.91 -15.31
CA VAL A 105 9.95 -6.67 -16.29
C VAL A 105 10.26 -7.37 -17.61
N GLY A 106 9.26 -8.04 -18.17
CA GLY A 106 9.33 -8.61 -19.52
C GLY A 106 8.77 -7.66 -20.58
N SER A 107 8.45 -8.21 -21.74
CA SER A 107 7.83 -7.47 -22.85
C SER A 107 6.33 -7.18 -22.62
N ALA A 108 5.66 -7.95 -21.76
CA ALA A 108 4.26 -7.74 -21.42
C ALA A 108 4.08 -6.56 -20.46
N LEU A 109 2.97 -5.82 -20.63
CA LEU A 109 2.58 -4.75 -19.72
C LEU A 109 2.32 -5.31 -18.31
N PRO A 110 2.94 -4.77 -17.25
CA PRO A 110 2.72 -5.26 -15.89
C PRO A 110 1.27 -5.07 -15.40
N GLU A 111 0.76 -6.10 -14.73
CA GLU A 111 -0.59 -6.16 -14.16
C GLU A 111 -0.56 -6.17 -12.62
N PRO A 112 -1.61 -5.65 -11.95
CA PRO A 112 -1.68 -5.64 -10.50
C PRO A 112 -1.66 -7.06 -9.91
N SER A 113 -0.81 -7.27 -8.91
CA SER A 113 -0.74 -8.52 -8.14
C SER A 113 -0.73 -8.25 -6.64
N LEU A 114 -1.60 -8.93 -5.90
CA LEU A 114 -1.63 -8.89 -4.43
C LEU A 114 -0.31 -9.38 -3.81
N LEU A 115 0.40 -10.25 -4.52
CA LEU A 115 1.71 -10.77 -4.09
C LEU A 115 2.87 -9.90 -4.59
N GLY A 116 2.60 -8.83 -5.35
CA GLY A 116 3.63 -7.91 -5.83
C GLY A 116 4.30 -7.12 -4.69
N ASN A 117 3.65 -6.99 -3.55
CA ASN A 117 4.26 -6.43 -2.34
C ASN A 117 3.86 -7.25 -1.10
N PRO A 118 4.55 -8.37 -0.82
CA PRO A 118 4.19 -9.25 0.29
C PRO A 118 4.34 -8.56 1.65
N ILE A 119 5.22 -7.55 1.75
CA ILE A 119 5.43 -6.80 2.99
C ILE A 119 4.19 -5.98 3.33
N LEU A 120 3.70 -5.16 2.40
CA LEU A 120 2.49 -4.34 2.63
C LEU A 120 1.22 -5.18 2.73
N LEU A 121 1.19 -6.35 2.08
CA LEU A 121 0.15 -7.36 2.30
C LEU A 121 0.11 -7.80 3.77
N VAL A 122 1.25 -8.21 4.32
CA VAL A 122 1.36 -8.64 5.72
C VAL A 122 1.04 -7.49 6.68
N ILE A 123 1.54 -6.28 6.42
CA ILE A 123 1.23 -5.10 7.24
C ILE A 123 -0.27 -4.82 7.23
N GLY A 124 -0.94 -4.90 6.08
CA GLY A 124 -2.39 -4.71 5.99
C GLY A 124 -3.17 -5.74 6.80
N LEU A 125 -2.80 -7.02 6.71
CA LEU A 125 -3.43 -8.09 7.48
C LEU A 125 -3.22 -7.93 8.99
N ILE A 126 -1.99 -7.62 9.41
CA ILE A 126 -1.66 -7.37 10.81
C ILE A 126 -2.37 -6.13 11.34
N GLY A 127 -2.42 -5.05 10.54
CA GLY A 127 -3.14 -3.82 10.88
C GLY A 127 -4.63 -4.07 11.11
N THR A 128 -5.27 -4.85 10.24
CA THR A 128 -6.65 -5.32 10.44
C THR A 128 -6.79 -6.09 11.74
N ALA A 129 -5.88 -7.02 12.04
CA ALA A 129 -5.93 -7.78 13.29
C ALA A 129 -5.86 -6.87 14.52
N PHE A 130 -4.96 -5.88 14.53
CA PHE A 130 -4.84 -4.91 15.62
C PHE A 130 -6.08 -4.01 15.77
N CYS A 131 -6.75 -3.65 14.67
CA CYS A 131 -8.00 -2.90 14.74
C CYS A 131 -9.19 -3.74 15.20
N ILE A 132 -9.17 -5.06 15.04
CA ILE A 132 -10.37 -5.89 15.23
C ILE A 132 -10.31 -6.71 16.51
N LEU A 133 -9.16 -7.35 16.79
CA LEU A 133 -9.02 -8.29 17.92
C LEU A 133 -9.44 -7.69 19.28
N PRO A 134 -9.06 -6.45 19.64
CA PRO A 134 -9.41 -5.91 20.95
C PRO A 134 -10.92 -5.76 21.18
N LEU A 135 -11.75 -5.68 20.13
CA LEU A 135 -13.22 -5.59 20.26
C LEU A 135 -13.85 -6.86 20.85
N PHE A 136 -13.13 -7.99 20.80
CA PHE A 136 -13.60 -9.30 21.24
C PHE A 136 -12.89 -9.81 22.49
N VAL A 137 -11.86 -9.10 22.97
CA VAL A 137 -11.20 -9.43 24.24
C VAL A 137 -12.00 -8.79 25.37
N PRO A 138 -12.53 -9.57 26.33
CA PRO A 138 -13.30 -9.00 27.44
C PRO A 138 -12.41 -8.10 28.30
N ALA A 139 -12.88 -6.88 28.59
CA ALA A 139 -12.17 -5.88 29.39
C ALA A 139 -11.76 -6.38 30.80
N ASN A 140 -12.38 -7.46 31.29
CA ASN A 140 -12.19 -8.04 32.62
C ASN A 140 -11.25 -9.26 32.70
N SER A 141 -10.35 -9.49 31.73
CA SER A 141 -9.35 -10.58 31.85
C SER A 141 -8.26 -10.33 32.92
N SER A 142 -8.28 -9.18 33.59
CA SER A 142 -7.44 -8.87 34.75
C SER A 142 -8.29 -8.89 36.02
N LYS A 143 -8.60 -10.08 36.52
CA LYS A 143 -8.85 -10.31 37.95
C LYS A 143 -7.79 -11.25 38.48
#